data_AF-A0A4S9M0X2-F1
#
_entry.id   AF-A0A4S9M0X2-F1
#
_cell.length_a   1.000
_cell.length_b   1.000
_cell.length_c   1.000
_cell.angle_alpha   90.00
_cell.angle_beta   90.00
_cell.angle_gamma   90.00
#
_symmetry.space_group_name_H-M   'P 1'
#
loop_
_entity.id
_entity.type
_entity.pdbx_description
1 polymer ?
#
loop_
_entity_poly.entity_id
_entity_poly.type
_entity_poly.pdbx_seq_one_letter_code
_entity_poly.pdbx_strand_id
1 'polypeptide(L)'
;MTRGPGESNASSASELAQALVKRGPSIRLVLREILDGKGLEALDWDRYKRHQKLMIREQTPTSAWMLRAVLRCLKIDAWVMHSGLFNKARDDIVRLANKPRSTFKCLVMMFDMGGTGLVIHHANDRVVITSIARSR
;
A
#
# COMPACT_ATOMS: atom_id res chain seq x y z
N MET A 1 23.32 -15.76 1.87
CA MET A 1 21.94 -15.60 2.38
C MET A 1 21.81 -16.46 3.63
N THR A 2 21.75 -15.84 4.81
CA THR A 2 21.53 -16.52 6.09
C THR A 2 20.03 -16.71 6.29
N ARG A 3 19.59 -17.93 6.59
CA ARG A 3 18.18 -18.24 6.88
C ARG A 3 18.05 -18.80 8.29
N GLY A 4 16.89 -18.59 8.89
CA GLY A 4 16.55 -19.26 10.15
C GLY A 4 16.43 -20.78 9.94
N PRO A 5 16.70 -21.58 10.98
CA PRO A 5 16.44 -23.02 10.94
C PRO A 5 14.99 -23.31 10.51
N GLY A 6 14.81 -24.19 9.51
CA GLY A 6 13.47 -24.61 9.03
C GLY A 6 12.83 -23.70 7.97
N GLU A 7 13.52 -22.69 7.46
CA GLU A 7 12.99 -21.84 6.38
C GLU A 7 13.26 -22.42 4.99
N SER A 8 12.19 -22.72 4.25
CA SER A 8 12.26 -23.21 2.87
C SER A 8 12.88 -22.17 1.93
N ASN A 9 13.70 -22.63 1.00
CA ASN A 9 14.16 -21.81 -0.12
C ASN A 9 13.02 -21.54 -1.08
N ALA A 10 12.67 -20.27 -1.30
CA ALA A 10 11.83 -19.92 -2.43
C ALA A 10 12.66 -20.09 -3.71
N SER A 11 12.32 -21.10 -4.50
CA SER A 11 12.90 -21.39 -5.81
C SER A 11 12.28 -20.55 -6.93
N SER A 12 11.12 -19.92 -6.66
CA SER A 12 10.42 -19.06 -7.59
C SER A 12 9.90 -17.77 -6.95
N ALA A 13 9.60 -16.77 -7.77
CA ALA A 13 8.95 -15.54 -7.32
C ALA A 13 7.57 -15.80 -6.70
N SER A 14 6.86 -16.83 -7.18
CA SER A 14 5.56 -17.26 -6.64
C SER A 14 5.72 -17.81 -5.23
N GLU A 15 6.70 -18.68 -5.00
CA GLU A 15 6.99 -19.23 -3.66
C GLU A 15 7.40 -18.13 -2.68
N LEU A 16 8.22 -17.17 -3.13
CA LEU A 16 8.62 -16.03 -2.31
C LEU A 16 7.40 -15.17 -1.94
N ALA A 17 6.54 -14.85 -2.91
CA ALA A 17 5.31 -14.11 -2.67
C ALA A 17 4.40 -14.85 -1.68
N GLN A 18 4.20 -16.16 -1.86
CA GLN A 18 3.39 -16.97 -0.95
C GLN A 18 3.98 -16.99 0.46
N ALA A 19 5.30 -17.10 0.62
CA ALA A 19 5.96 -17.07 1.91
C ALA A 19 5.75 -15.72 2.63
N LEU A 20 5.90 -14.60 1.90
CA LEU A 20 5.68 -13.26 2.43
C LEU A 20 4.21 -13.02 2.83
N VAL A 21 3.26 -13.54 2.04
CA VAL A 21 1.81 -13.36 2.30
C VAL A 21 1.31 -14.27 3.41
N LYS A 22 1.70 -15.56 3.44
CA LYS A 22 1.24 -16.53 4.46
C LYS A 22 1.71 -16.14 5.86
N ARG A 23 2.91 -15.56 5.98
CA ARG A 23 3.51 -15.20 7.28
C ARG A 23 3.18 -13.78 7.74
N GLY A 24 2.63 -12.93 6.87
CA GLY A 24 2.31 -11.53 7.17
C GLY A 24 0.81 -11.26 7.23
N PRO A 25 0.15 -11.26 8.40
CA PRO A 25 -1.30 -11.01 8.50
C PRO A 25 -1.70 -9.65 7.91
N SER A 26 -0.89 -8.61 8.10
CA SER A 26 -1.13 -7.27 7.52
C SER A 26 -1.02 -7.27 5.99
N ILE A 27 -0.07 -8.01 5.42
CA ILE A 27 0.08 -8.15 3.96
C ILE A 27 -1.14 -8.87 3.40
N ARG A 28 -1.56 -9.97 4.03
CA ARG A 28 -2.76 -10.72 3.63
C ARG A 28 -4.01 -9.85 3.64
N LEU A 29 -4.19 -9.03 4.68
CA LEU A 29 -5.29 -8.07 4.78
C LEU A 29 -5.24 -7.05 3.63
N VAL A 30 -4.08 -6.43 3.41
CA VAL A 30 -3.90 -5.45 2.33
C VAL A 30 -4.21 -6.04 0.96
N LEU A 31 -3.70 -7.24 0.66
CA LEU A 31 -3.96 -7.89 -0.62
C LEU A 31 -5.44 -8.25 -0.80
N ARG A 32 -6.10 -8.71 0.25
CA ARG A 32 -7.55 -8.93 0.24
C ARG A 32 -8.29 -7.65 -0.12
N GLU A 33 -7.93 -6.53 0.50
CA GLU A 33 -8.58 -5.25 0.28
C GLU A 33 -8.34 -4.67 -1.12
N ILE A 34 -7.16 -4.94 -1.70
CA ILE A 34 -6.88 -4.64 -3.10
C ILE A 34 -7.78 -5.44 -4.03
N LEU A 35 -7.97 -6.74 -3.77
CA LEU A 35 -8.85 -7.60 -4.57
C LEU A 35 -10.32 -7.20 -4.42
N ASP A 36 -10.78 -7.00 -3.19
CA ASP A 36 -12.15 -6.61 -2.86
C ASP A 36 -12.48 -5.23 -3.44
N GLY A 37 -11.49 -4.33 -3.50
CA GLY A 37 -11.57 -3.01 -4.12
C GLY A 37 -11.40 -2.99 -5.63
N LYS A 38 -11.17 -4.14 -6.28
CA LYS A 38 -10.83 -4.21 -7.72
C LYS A 38 -9.64 -3.34 -8.10
N GLY A 39 -8.69 -3.19 -7.19
CA GLY A 39 -7.52 -2.30 -7.34
C GLY A 39 -6.53 -2.75 -8.41
N LEU A 40 -6.61 -4.01 -8.86
CA LEU A 40 -5.79 -4.51 -9.97
C LEU A 40 -6.35 -4.17 -11.36
N GLU A 41 -7.64 -3.83 -11.44
CA GLU A 41 -8.31 -3.46 -12.69
C GLU A 41 -8.09 -1.97 -13.00
N ALA A 42 -8.21 -1.57 -14.27
CA ALA A 42 -8.31 -0.15 -14.62
C ALA A 42 -9.57 0.47 -13.99
N LEU A 43 -9.59 1.80 -13.86
CA LEU A 43 -10.77 2.49 -13.33
C LEU A 43 -11.98 2.25 -14.25
N ASP A 44 -13.00 1.59 -13.71
CA ASP A 44 -14.27 1.28 -14.35
C ASP A 44 -15.41 1.87 -13.48
N TRP A 45 -15.63 3.17 -13.67
CA TRP A 45 -16.66 3.90 -12.96
C TRP A 45 -18.06 3.45 -13.35
N ASP A 46 -18.25 3.01 -14.60
CA ASP A 46 -19.57 2.63 -15.09
C ASP A 46 -20.07 1.36 -14.45
N ARG A 47 -19.19 0.40 -14.21
CA ARG A 47 -19.51 -0.86 -13.54
C ARG A 47 -19.55 -0.75 -12.02
N TYR A 48 -18.54 -0.14 -11.41
CA TYR A 48 -18.34 -0.24 -9.96
C TYR A 48 -18.80 1.00 -9.18
N LYS A 49 -19.02 2.15 -9.85
CA LYS A 49 -19.47 3.42 -9.24
C LYS A 49 -18.64 3.85 -8.02
N ARG A 50 -17.35 3.50 -8.01
CA ARG A 50 -16.45 3.70 -6.87
C ARG A 50 -14.99 3.76 -7.34
N HIS A 51 -14.08 4.20 -6.48
CA HIS A 51 -12.66 4.25 -6.80
C HIS A 51 -12.00 2.89 -6.62
N GLN A 52 -10.89 2.67 -7.34
CA GLN A 52 -10.14 1.41 -7.35
C GLN A 52 -8.69 1.63 -6.92
N LYS A 53 -8.51 2.45 -5.89
CA LYS A 53 -7.25 2.65 -5.19
C LYS A 53 -7.44 2.33 -3.71
N LEU A 54 -6.32 2.10 -3.04
CA LEU A 54 -6.28 1.79 -1.62
C LEU A 54 -5.34 2.74 -0.89
N MET A 55 -5.78 3.26 0.24
CA MET A 55 -4.90 3.86 1.23
C MET A 55 -4.66 2.90 2.39
N ILE A 56 -3.40 2.78 2.78
CA ILE A 56 -2.96 2.01 3.94
C ILE A 56 -2.41 2.98 4.97
N ARG A 57 -2.89 2.91 6.20
CA ARG A 57 -2.38 3.67 7.34
C ARG A 57 -1.46 2.78 8.16
N GLU A 58 -0.20 3.19 8.27
CA GLU A 58 0.84 2.43 8.97
C GLU A 58 1.70 3.34 9.86
N GLN A 59 1.94 2.96 11.11
CA GLN A 59 2.76 3.74 12.04
C GLN A 59 4.25 3.46 11.88
N THR A 60 4.62 2.22 11.56
CA THR A 60 6.01 1.77 11.64
C THR A 60 6.71 1.94 10.29
N PRO A 61 7.81 2.71 10.19
CA PRO A 61 8.52 2.92 8.92
C PRO A 61 8.96 1.62 8.25
N THR A 62 9.49 0.67 9.03
CA THR A 62 9.93 -0.63 8.53
C THR A 62 8.77 -1.43 7.92
N SER A 63 7.61 -1.44 8.58
CA SER A 63 6.40 -2.10 8.07
C SER A 63 5.89 -1.41 6.80
N ALA A 64 5.88 -0.07 6.76
CA ALA A 64 5.48 0.69 5.58
C ALA A 64 6.40 0.39 4.38
N TRP A 65 7.71 0.34 4.61
CA TRP A 65 8.70 -0.04 3.60
C TRP A 65 8.49 -1.48 3.12
N MET A 66 8.30 -2.42 4.04
CA MET A 66 8.07 -3.83 3.71
C MET A 66 6.80 -4.01 2.87
N LEU A 67 5.70 -3.36 3.25
CA LEU A 67 4.44 -3.36 2.49
C LEU A 67 4.67 -2.86 1.06
N ARG A 68 5.35 -1.72 0.90
CA ARG A 68 5.69 -1.19 -0.43
C ARG A 68 6.54 -2.18 -1.24
N ALA A 69 7.54 -2.79 -0.62
CA ALA A 69 8.42 -3.73 -1.29
C ALA A 69 7.63 -4.94 -1.82
N VAL A 70 6.80 -5.56 -0.96
CA VAL A 70 5.96 -6.70 -1.34
C VAL A 70 4.98 -6.33 -2.45
N LEU A 71 4.28 -5.18 -2.34
CA LEU A 71 3.34 -4.73 -3.36
C LEU A 71 4.03 -4.51 -4.72
N ARG A 72 5.22 -3.90 -4.72
CA ARG A 72 6.00 -3.71 -5.97
C ARG A 72 6.52 -5.01 -6.55
N CYS A 73 6.89 -5.99 -5.73
CA CYS A 73 7.22 -7.34 -6.19
C CYS A 73 6.03 -7.99 -6.90
N LEU A 74 4.81 -7.72 -6.44
CA LEU A 74 3.55 -8.15 -7.05
C LEU A 74 3.09 -7.25 -8.22
N LYS A 75 3.96 -6.34 -8.70
CA LYS A 75 3.68 -5.38 -9.78
C LYS A 75 2.53 -4.41 -9.48
N ILE A 76 2.26 -4.15 -8.21
CA ILE A 76 1.30 -3.15 -7.76
C ILE A 76 2.06 -1.84 -7.51
N ASP A 77 1.64 -0.77 -8.20
CA ASP A 77 2.24 0.56 -8.06
C ASP A 77 1.85 1.15 -6.69
N ALA A 78 2.81 1.08 -5.76
CA ALA A 78 2.68 1.50 -4.38
C ALA A 78 3.77 2.51 -3.98
N TRP A 79 3.36 3.51 -3.21
CA TRP A 79 4.25 4.55 -2.67
C TRP A 79 4.03 4.73 -1.17
N VAL A 80 5.09 5.12 -0.47
CA VAL A 80 5.04 5.44 0.97
C VAL A 80 5.13 6.95 1.11
N MET A 81 4.24 7.53 1.89
CA MET A 81 4.26 8.93 2.27
C MET A 81 4.60 9.05 3.76
N HIS A 82 5.72 9.70 4.06
CA HIS A 82 6.28 9.88 5.40
C HIS A 82 6.85 11.29 5.57
N SER A 83 7.06 11.73 6.82
CA SER A 83 7.56 13.09 7.13
C SER A 83 8.93 13.41 6.53
N GLY A 84 9.80 12.43 6.35
CA GLY A 84 11.11 12.62 5.70
C GLY A 84 11.08 12.99 4.22
N LEU A 85 9.93 12.97 3.53
CA LEU A 85 9.84 13.38 2.12
C LEU A 85 9.93 14.90 1.96
N PHE A 86 10.63 15.37 0.92
CA PHE A 86 10.59 16.77 0.50
C PHE A 86 9.19 17.16 0.02
N ASN A 87 8.81 18.44 0.16
CA ASN A 87 7.49 18.95 -0.23
C ASN A 87 7.12 18.58 -1.68
N LYS A 88 8.04 18.78 -2.63
CA LYS A 88 7.82 18.39 -4.03
C LYS A 88 7.44 16.91 -4.19
N ALA A 89 8.14 16.01 -3.49
CA ALA A 89 7.87 14.57 -3.57
C ALA A 89 6.50 14.22 -2.95
N ARG A 90 6.10 14.91 -1.88
CA ARG A 90 4.77 14.75 -1.29
C ARG A 90 3.68 15.21 -2.26
N ASP A 91 3.87 16.38 -2.88
CA ASP A 91 2.93 16.93 -3.85
C ASP A 91 2.78 16.03 -5.08
N ASP A 92 3.88 15.45 -5.57
CA ASP A 92 3.87 14.49 -6.66
C ASP A 92 3.07 13.23 -6.31
N ILE A 93 3.26 12.69 -5.09
CA ILE A 93 2.48 11.54 -4.59
C ILE A 93 1.00 11.88 -4.48
N VAL A 94 0.66 13.04 -3.92
CA VAL A 94 -0.73 13.49 -3.78
C VAL A 94 -1.39 13.69 -5.15
N ARG A 95 -0.66 14.29 -6.10
CA ARG A 95 -1.10 14.46 -7.48
C ARG A 95 -1.33 13.12 -8.16
N LEU A 96 -0.44 12.14 -7.98
CA LEU A 96 -0.61 10.77 -8.49
C LEU A 96 -1.79 10.06 -7.82
N ALA A 97 -1.93 10.19 -6.50
CA ALA A 97 -3.03 9.62 -5.75
C ALA A 97 -4.37 10.15 -6.27
N ASN A 98 -4.49 11.46 -6.53
CA ASN A 98 -5.72 12.09 -7.02
C ASN A 98 -6.01 11.91 -8.52
N LYS A 99 -5.10 11.33 -9.33
CA LYS A 99 -5.36 11.03 -10.76
C LYS A 99 -6.14 9.71 -10.90
N PRO A 100 -7.44 9.68 -11.22
CA PRO A 100 -8.25 8.47 -11.08
C PRO A 100 -7.78 7.32 -11.99
N ARG A 101 -7.29 7.65 -13.20
CA ARG A 101 -6.84 6.70 -14.22
C ARG A 101 -5.33 6.39 -14.19
N SER A 102 -4.59 6.86 -13.18
CA SER A 102 -3.16 6.55 -13.07
C SER A 102 -2.91 5.05 -12.80
N THR A 103 -1.72 4.57 -13.14
CA THR A 103 -1.22 3.24 -12.72
C THR A 103 -1.12 3.10 -11.20
N PHE A 104 -1.00 4.21 -10.49
CA PHE A 104 -0.93 4.25 -9.03
C PHE A 104 -2.15 3.62 -8.37
N LYS A 105 -1.94 2.57 -7.56
CA LYS A 105 -3.00 1.80 -6.91
C LYS A 105 -3.00 1.92 -5.39
N CYS A 106 -1.84 2.09 -4.77
CA CYS A 106 -1.74 1.97 -3.32
C CYS A 106 -0.90 3.09 -2.69
N LEU A 107 -1.48 3.81 -1.74
CA LEU A 107 -0.78 4.78 -0.91
C LEU A 107 -0.57 4.22 0.50
N VAL A 108 0.67 4.02 0.92
CA VAL A 108 1.01 3.73 2.31
C VAL A 108 1.30 5.06 3.00
N MET A 109 0.34 5.59 3.75
CA MET A 109 0.44 6.84 4.48
C MET A 109 0.86 6.58 5.93
N MET A 110 1.97 7.18 6.34
CA MET A 110 2.41 7.11 7.72
C MET A 110 1.59 8.02 8.64
N PHE A 111 1.44 7.66 9.92
CA PHE A 111 0.55 8.40 10.84
C PHE A 111 1.00 9.83 11.12
N ASP A 112 2.31 10.09 11.11
CA ASP A 112 2.93 11.42 11.17
C ASP A 112 2.50 12.34 10.02
N MET A 113 1.89 11.78 8.96
CA MET A 113 1.36 12.52 7.81
C MET A 113 -0.16 12.74 7.86
N GLY A 114 -0.88 12.20 8.86
CA GLY A 114 -2.35 12.33 8.95
C GLY A 114 -2.86 13.73 9.32
N GLY A 115 -2.01 14.59 9.88
CA GLY A 115 -2.37 15.92 10.37
C GLY A 115 -1.98 17.08 9.45
N THR A 116 -1.48 16.82 8.25
CA THR A 116 -0.91 17.86 7.37
C THR A 116 -1.92 18.53 6.44
N GLY A 117 -3.22 18.24 6.58
CA GLY A 117 -4.27 18.81 5.72
C GLY A 117 -4.25 18.28 4.27
N LEU A 118 -3.60 17.15 4.03
CA LEU A 118 -3.52 16.55 2.69
C LEU A 118 -4.86 15.95 2.28
N VAL A 119 -5.37 16.45 1.15
CA VAL A 119 -6.67 16.06 0.61
C VAL A 119 -6.52 15.01 -0.48
N ILE A 120 -7.10 13.84 -0.24
CA ILE A 120 -7.19 12.73 -1.20
C ILE A 120 -8.68 12.47 -1.48
N HIS A 121 -9.35 13.43 -2.12
CA HIS A 121 -10.81 13.44 -2.27
C HIS A 121 -11.32 12.64 -3.49
N HIS A 122 -10.54 12.54 -4.57
CA HIS A 122 -11.11 12.18 -5.89
C HIS A 122 -10.72 10.81 -6.43
N ALA A 123 -10.03 10.00 -5.64
CA ALA A 123 -9.44 8.78 -6.18
C ALA A 123 -9.28 7.64 -5.17
N ASN A 124 -9.72 7.82 -3.93
CA ASN A 124 -9.63 6.78 -2.91
C ASN A 124 -10.85 6.84 -1.98
N ASP A 125 -11.58 5.73 -1.90
CA ASP A 125 -12.74 5.51 -1.04
C ASP A 125 -12.49 4.39 -0.01
N ARG A 126 -11.32 3.74 -0.09
CA ARG A 126 -10.93 2.63 0.79
C ARG A 126 -9.70 2.99 1.62
N VAL A 127 -9.80 2.76 2.92
CA VAL A 127 -8.71 2.94 3.87
C VAL A 127 -8.59 1.70 4.72
N VAL A 128 -7.37 1.16 4.79
CA VAL A 128 -7.02 0.04 5.67
C VAL A 128 -6.02 0.52 6.70
N ILE A 129 -6.28 0.21 7.97
CA ILE A 129 -5.39 0.56 9.07
C ILE A 129 -4.63 -0.70 9.47
N THR A 130 -3.33 -0.78 9.15
CA THR A 130 -2.48 -1.95 9.45
C THR A 130 -1.82 -1.87 10.83
N SER A 131 -1.73 -0.68 11.40
CA SER A 131 -1.36 -0.45 12.80
C SER A 131 -2.03 0.81 13.32
N ILE A 132 -2.25 0.90 14.62
CA ILE A 132 -2.92 2.04 15.26
C ILE A 132 -1.85 2.98 15.80
N ALA A 133 -1.93 4.27 15.48
CA ALA A 133 -1.12 5.27 16.17
C ALA A 133 -1.40 5.25 17.67
N ARG A 134 -0.39 4.92 18.46
CA ARG A 134 -0.44 5.11 19.91
C ARG A 134 -0.13 6.57 20.24
N SER A 135 -1.00 7.22 21.01
CA SER A 135 -0.61 8.49 21.65
C SER A 135 0.55 8.20 22.61
N ARG A 136 1.60 9.02 22.52
CA ARG A 136 2.58 9.11 23.60
C ARG A 136 2.08 10.14 24.60
#